data_AF-A0AAE9LE06-F1
#
_entry.id   AF-A0AAE9LE06-F1
#
_cell.length_a   1.000
_cell.length_b   1.000
_cell.length_c   1.000
_cell.angle_alpha   90.00
_cell.angle_beta   90.00
_cell.angle_gamma   90.00
#
_symmetry.space_group_name_H-M   'P 1'
#
loop_
_entity.id
_entity.type
_entity.pdbx_description
1 polymer ?
#
loop_
_entity_poly.entity_id
_entity_poly.type
_entity_poly.pdbx_seq_one_letter_code
_entity_poly.pdbx_strand_id
1 'polypeptide(L)' 'MSVIDITGDVALARKKFDGTIARKDGTQDRLNWQTLYFCRRDGNFWKITGFVGYMAYR' A
#
# COMPACT_ATOMS: atom_id res chain seq x y z
N MET A 1 -3.26 -10.55 -1.92
CA MET A 1 -4.58 -10.05 -2.33
C MET A 1 -4.68 -8.59 -1.94
N SER A 2 -4.84 -7.72 -2.93
CA SER A 2 -5.11 -6.29 -2.74
C SER A 2 -6.63 -6.08 -2.71
N VAL A 3 -7.10 -5.19 -1.85
CA VAL A 3 -8.53 -4.88 -1.70
C VAL A 3 -8.70 -3.37 -1.78
N ILE A 4 -9.72 -2.91 -2.49
CA ILE A 4 -10.07 -1.49 -2.58
C ILE A 4 -11.52 -1.36 -2.11
N ASP A 5 -11.71 -0.63 -1.01
CA ASP A 5 -13.03 -0.32 -0.45
C ASP A 5 -13.38 1.12 -0.85
N ILE A 6 -14.51 1.32 -1.55
CA ILE A 6 -14.95 2.64 -2.07
C ILE A 6 -16.26 3.04 -1.39
N THR A 7 -16.36 4.28 -0.91
CA THR A 7 -17.58 4.88 -0.35
C THR A 7 -17.70 6.32 -0.83
N GLY A 8 -18.58 6.54 -1.81
CA GLY A 8 -18.72 7.85 -2.47
C GLY A 8 -17.40 8.30 -3.10
N ASP A 9 -16.93 9.48 -2.72
CA ASP A 9 -15.66 10.07 -3.20
C ASP A 9 -14.45 9.72 -2.32
N VAL A 10 -14.58 8.73 -1.43
CA VAL A 10 -13.50 8.25 -0.57
C VAL A 10 -13.22 6.78 -0.90
N ALA A 11 -11.94 6.41 -0.90
CA ALA A 11 -11.54 5.01 -1.03
C ALA A 11 -10.36 4.67 -0.12
N LEU A 12 -10.30 3.42 0.33
CA LEU A 12 -9.18 2.84 1.05
C LEU A 12 -8.61 1.68 0.22
N ALA A 13 -7.39 1.85 -0.30
CA ALA A 13 -6.72 0.80 -1.05
C ALA A 13 -5.66 0.10 -0.18
N ARG A 14 -5.82 -1.21 0.00
CA ARG A 14 -4.86 -2.10 0.67
C ARG A 14 -3.94 -2.75 -0.34
N LYS A 15 -2.65 -2.42 -0.28
CA LYS A 15 -1.59 -3.06 -1.07
C LYS A 15 -0.73 -3.92 -0.14
N LYS A 16 -0.60 -5.20 -0.48
CA LYS A 16 0.42 -6.08 0.11
C LYS A 16 1.60 -6.14 -0.85
N PHE A 17 2.79 -5.98 -0.32
CA PHE A 17 4.02 -6.24 -1.05
C PHE A 17 4.57 -7.58 -0.58
N ASP A 18 4.87 -8.45 -1.54
CA ASP A 18 5.42 -9.80 -1.36
C ASP A 18 6.77 -9.97 -2.05
N GLY A 19 7.43 -8.84 -2.36
CA GLY A 19 8.73 -8.79 -3.01
C GLY A 19 9.91 -8.90 -2.05
N THR A 20 11.11 -8.77 -2.62
CA THR A 20 12.36 -8.72 -1.88
C THR A 20 13.06 -7.37 -2.07
N ILE A 21 13.89 -6.99 -1.10
CA ILE A 21 14.78 -5.84 -1.21
C ILE A 21 16.23 -6.30 -1.10
N ALA A 22 17.07 -5.84 -2.03
CA ALA A 22 18.49 -6.14 -2.00
C ALA A 22 19.17 -5.38 -0.87
N ARG A 23 20.00 -6.07 -0.10
CA ARG A 23 20.87 -5.47 0.90
C ARG A 23 22.23 -5.14 0.29
N LYS A 24 22.98 -4.25 0.96
CA LYS A 24 24.32 -3.84 0.54
C LYS A 24 25.32 -5.01 0.49
N ASP A 25 25.13 -6.03 1.31
CA ASP A 25 25.98 -7.23 1.39
C ASP A 25 25.67 -8.28 0.31
N GLY A 26 24.77 -7.98 -0.64
CA GLY A 26 24.37 -8.90 -1.70
C GLY A 26 23.29 -9.90 -1.29
N THR A 27 22.86 -9.90 -0.03
CA THR A 27 21.74 -10.73 0.43
C THR A 27 20.39 -10.03 0.15
N GLN A 28 19.28 -10.75 0.37
CA GLN A 28 17.93 -10.22 0.16
C GLN A 28 17.10 -10.31 1.44
N ASP A 29 16.32 -9.25 1.69
CA ASP A 29 15.26 -9.26 2.69
C ASP A 29 13.90 -9.52 2.05
N ARG A 30 13.07 -10.30 2.74
CA ARG A 30 11.66 -10.44 2.36
C ARG A 30 10.86 -9.26 2.89
N LEU A 31 10.25 -8.51 1.98
CA LEU A 31 9.48 -7.32 2.32
C LEU A 31 8.09 -7.75 2.81
N ASN A 32 7.90 -7.92 4.11
CA ASN A 32 6.58 -8.19 4.72
C ASN A 32 5.80 -6.88 4.95
N TRP A 33 5.72 -6.05 3.92
CA TRP A 33 5.19 -4.70 4.02
C TRP A 33 3.76 -4.62 3.47
N GLN A 34 2.92 -3.88 4.18
CA GLN A 34 1.58 -3.54 3.73
C GLN A 34 1.41 -2.02 3.74
N THR A 35 0.58 -1.52 2.84
CA THR A 35 0.25 -0.10 2.76
C THR A 35 -1.26 0.09 2.64
N LEU A 36 -1.76 1.01 3.45
CA LEU A 36 -3.07 1.63 3.27
C LEU A 36 -2.86 2.93 2.50
N TYR A 37 -3.50 3.07 1.34
CA TYR A 37 -3.63 4.36 0.67
C TYR A 37 -5.02 4.92 0.94
N PHE A 38 -5.07 6.11 1.51
CA PHE A 38 -6.29 6.90 1.60
C PHE A 38 -6.42 7.67 0.30
N CYS A 39 -7.57 7.52 -0.36
CA CYS A 39 -7.82 8.12 -1.65
C CYS A 39 -9.06 9.02 -1.58
N ARG A 40 -9.01 10.14 -2.30
CA ARG A 40 -10.16 11.01 -2.55
C ARG A 40 -10.35 11.22 -4.03
N ARG A 41 -11.60 11.21 -4.48
CA ARG A 41 -11.97 11.54 -5.85
C ARG A 41 -11.99 13.05 -6.02
N ASP A 42 -11.37 13.51 -7.10
CA ASP A 42 -11.35 14.89 -7.55
C ASP A 42 -11.72 14.89 -9.04
N GLY A 43 -12.99 15.20 -9.32
CA GLY A 43 -13.59 15.05 -10.65
C GLY A 43 -13.53 13.61 -11.17
N ASN A 44 -12.79 13.39 -12.26
CA ASN A 44 -12.63 12.07 -12.87
C ASN A 44 -11.42 11.28 -12.36
N PHE A 45 -10.69 11.83 -11.39
CA PHE A 45 -9.43 11.25 -10.93
C PHE A 45 -9.48 10.87 -9.46
N TRP A 46 -8.85 9.74 -9.12
CA TRP A 46 -8.56 9.40 -7.74
C TRP A 46 -7.15 9.86 -7.39
N LYS A 47 -7.00 10.52 -6.23
CA LYS A 47 -5.72 10.98 -5.72
C LYS A 47 -5.44 10.33 -4.37
N ILE A 48 -4.19 9.96 -4.12
CA ILE A 48 -3.74 9.53 -2.80
C ILE A 48 -3.61 10.79 -1.94
N THR A 49 -4.34 10.83 -0.83
CA THR A 49 -4.33 11.95 0.12
C THR A 49 -3.53 11.63 1.38
N GLY A 50 -3.19 10.36 1.60
CA GLY A 50 -2.32 9.92 2.68
C GLY A 50 -2.00 8.44 2.55
N PHE A 51 -1.02 7.98 3.31
CA PHE A 51 -0.70 6.56 3.39
C PHE A 51 -0.21 6.16 4.78
N VAL A 52 -0.47 4.91 5.14
CA VAL A 52 0.14 4.26 6.30
C VAL A 52 0.81 2.98 5.82
N GLY A 53 2.13 2.94 5.97
CA GLY A 53 2.94 1.77 5.76
C GLY A 53 3.20 1.05 7.08
N TYR A 54 3.08 -0.26 7.10
CA TYR A 54 3.36 -1.06 8.28
C TYR A 54 3.92 -2.42 7.91
N MET A 55 4.78 -2.94 8.79
CA MET A 55 5.15 -4.34 8.72
C MET A 55 4.01 -5.18 9.25
N ALA A 56 3.62 -6.20 8.50
CA ALA A 56 2.69 -7.18 9.03
C ALA A 56 3.38 -7.94 10.17
N TYR A 57 2.82 -7.86 11.38
CA TYR A 57 3.25 -8.73 12.47
C TYR A 57 3.01 -10.18 12.04
N ARG A 58 4.03 -11.02 12.23
CA ARG A 58 3.96 -12.46 11.97
C ARG A 58 3.64 -13.21 13.25
#